data_AF-A0A0K2V9S7-F1
#
_entry.id   AF-A0A0K2V9S7-F1
#
_cell.length_a   1.000
_cell.length_b   1.000
_cell.length_c   1.000
_cell.angle_alpha   90.00
_cell.angle_beta   90.00
_cell.angle_gamma   90.00
#
_symmetry.space_group_name_H-M   'P 1'
#
loop_
_entity.id
_entity.type
_entity.pdbx_description
1 polymer ?
#
loop_
_entity_poly.entity_id
_entity_poly.type
_entity_poly.pdbx_seq_one_letter_code
_entity_poly.pdbx_strand_id
1 'polypeptide(L)'
;MRSQQELRIVLFCALVLGTTSAYDHEDPYCLDKEDYCTADEWNCLHPQYYHVCRRSCGCKRRGQCYDLFGDCVDFTNDCFNERRRHCPRFCGLCTESCDNLIRDEYCENNRNLCNHPSILYLCARTCGRCRNDCRNKMLSNKVCNAFVKRRYCDTSSPFCWIMRDVCHASCTSGCRH
;
A
#
# COMPACT_ATOMS: atom_id res chain seq x y z
N MET A 1 44.35 -48.09 -26.25
CA MET A 1 42.98 -47.86 -26.77
C MET A 1 41.99 -47.83 -25.61
N ARG A 2 42.00 -46.71 -24.86
CA ARG A 2 41.09 -46.37 -23.76
C ARG A 2 41.00 -44.85 -23.81
N SER A 3 39.82 -44.28 -24.06
CA SER A 3 39.47 -42.84 -23.83
C SER A 3 38.45 -42.31 -24.86
N GLN A 4 37.25 -42.91 -24.94
CA GLN A 4 36.13 -42.29 -25.67
C GLN A 4 34.73 -42.66 -25.11
N GLN A 5 34.57 -43.77 -24.36
CA GLN A 5 33.23 -44.23 -23.93
C GLN A 5 32.76 -43.71 -22.55
N GLU A 6 33.65 -43.29 -21.66
CA GLU A 6 33.28 -42.85 -20.30
C GLU A 6 32.71 -41.41 -20.25
N LEU A 7 32.95 -40.59 -21.28
CA LEU A 7 32.59 -39.16 -21.26
C LEU A 7 31.11 -38.87 -21.56
N ARG A 8 30.32 -39.87 -21.96
CA ARG A 8 28.91 -39.68 -22.33
C ARG A 8 27.94 -39.88 -21.17
N ILE A 9 28.34 -40.57 -20.10
CA ILE A 9 27.44 -40.92 -19.00
C ILE A 9 27.32 -39.76 -17.99
N VAL A 10 28.38 -38.97 -17.80
CA VAL A 10 28.35 -37.84 -16.85
C VAL A 10 27.50 -36.65 -17.36
N LEU A 11 27.35 -36.48 -18.69
CA LEU A 11 26.54 -35.40 -19.24
C LEU A 11 25.02 -35.60 -19.11
N PHE A 12 24.55 -36.84 -18.90
CA PHE A 12 23.11 -37.10 -18.79
C PHE A 12 22.54 -36.86 -17.38
N CYS A 13 23.37 -36.91 -16.33
CA CYS A 13 22.92 -36.60 -14.97
C CYS A 13 22.71 -35.09 -14.74
N ALA A 14 23.36 -34.22 -15.51
CA ALA A 14 23.21 -32.77 -15.38
C ALA A 14 21.93 -32.21 -16.05
N LEU A 15 21.25 -33.00 -16.89
CA LEU A 15 20.05 -32.55 -17.63
C LEU A 15 18.72 -32.86 -16.92
N VAL A 16 18.74 -33.66 -15.84
CA VAL A 16 17.50 -34.08 -15.14
C VAL A 16 17.23 -33.28 -13.85
N LEU A 17 18.18 -32.45 -13.39
CA LEU A 17 18.05 -31.67 -12.14
C LEU A 17 17.98 -30.14 -12.36
N GLY A 18 17.53 -29.71 -13.55
CA GLY A 18 17.54 -28.30 -13.96
C GLY A 18 16.18 -27.60 -14.03
N THR A 19 15.08 -28.24 -13.63
CA THR A 19 13.78 -27.57 -13.51
C THR A 19 13.39 -27.43 -12.06
N THR A 20 14.19 -26.70 -11.27
CA THR A 20 13.60 -25.99 -10.14
C THR A 20 12.68 -24.95 -10.77
N SER A 21 11.42 -25.35 -10.97
CA SER A 21 10.28 -24.45 -10.97
C SER A 21 10.61 -23.36 -9.97
N ALA A 22 10.88 -22.15 -10.46
CA ALA A 22 10.76 -20.97 -9.62
C ALA A 22 9.29 -21.02 -9.19
N TYR A 23 9.03 -21.62 -8.04
CA TYR A 23 7.80 -21.42 -7.31
C TYR A 23 7.81 -19.92 -7.02
N ASP A 24 7.22 -19.17 -7.95
CA ASP A 24 6.76 -17.83 -7.73
C ASP A 24 5.88 -17.96 -6.49
N HIS A 25 6.46 -17.67 -5.32
CA HIS A 25 5.70 -17.52 -4.10
C HIS A 25 4.76 -16.35 -4.38
N GLU A 26 3.53 -16.68 -4.79
CA GLU A 26 2.49 -15.70 -4.99
C GLU A 26 2.35 -14.91 -3.71
N ASP A 27 2.56 -13.60 -3.80
CA ASP A 27 2.33 -12.69 -2.69
C ASP A 27 0.84 -12.76 -2.34
N PRO A 28 0.44 -13.37 -1.20
CA PRO A 28 -0.97 -13.59 -0.88
C PRO A 28 -1.74 -12.27 -0.73
N TYR A 29 -1.03 -11.14 -0.61
CA TYR A 29 -1.61 -9.82 -0.48
C TYR A 29 -1.91 -9.14 -1.82
N CYS A 30 -1.38 -9.69 -2.90
CA CYS A 30 -1.50 -9.16 -4.26
C CYS A 30 -2.16 -10.20 -5.19
N LEU A 31 -3.29 -10.74 -4.71
CA LEU A 31 -4.15 -11.66 -5.45
C LEU A 31 -5.55 -11.08 -5.63
N ASP A 32 -6.19 -11.49 -6.72
CA ASP A 32 -7.63 -11.29 -6.89
C ASP A 32 -8.37 -12.32 -6.04
N LYS A 33 -9.40 -11.88 -5.31
CA LYS A 33 -10.23 -12.74 -4.45
C LYS A 33 -11.39 -13.38 -5.21
N GLU A 34 -11.74 -12.81 -6.36
CA GLU A 34 -12.90 -13.18 -7.17
C GLU A 34 -12.47 -13.37 -8.63
N ASP A 35 -13.25 -14.13 -9.38
CA ASP A 35 -12.97 -14.50 -10.77
C ASP A 35 -13.40 -13.43 -11.80
N TYR A 36 -14.32 -12.54 -11.43
CA TYR A 36 -14.78 -11.44 -12.29
C TYR A 36 -13.81 -10.26 -12.40
N CYS A 37 -12.65 -10.34 -11.76
CA CYS A 37 -11.67 -9.26 -11.73
C CYS A 37 -11.08 -8.99 -13.12
N THR A 38 -11.08 -7.71 -13.51
CA THR A 38 -10.57 -7.24 -14.80
C THR A 38 -9.66 -6.03 -14.61
N ALA A 39 -8.70 -5.86 -15.52
CA ALA A 39 -7.84 -4.69 -15.55
C ALA A 39 -8.57 -3.49 -16.17
N ASP A 40 -9.59 -2.99 -15.47
CA ASP A 40 -10.37 -1.82 -15.85
C ASP A 40 -10.02 -0.62 -14.96
N GLU A 41 -9.66 0.52 -15.59
CA GLU A 41 -9.23 1.72 -14.89
C GLU A 41 -10.31 2.23 -13.91
N TRP A 42 -11.55 2.37 -14.40
CA TRP A 42 -12.64 2.97 -13.62
C TRP A 42 -12.97 2.12 -12.39
N ASN A 43 -13.10 0.81 -12.56
CA ASN A 43 -13.30 -0.11 -11.46
C ASN A 43 -12.14 -0.05 -10.47
N CYS A 44 -10.90 -0.03 -10.95
CA CYS A 44 -9.72 0.02 -10.09
C CYS A 44 -9.56 1.32 -9.29
N LEU A 45 -10.21 2.41 -9.70
CA LEU A 45 -10.28 3.66 -8.91
C LEU A 45 -11.28 3.58 -7.75
N HIS A 46 -12.08 2.51 -7.65
CA HIS A 46 -12.94 2.23 -6.50
C HIS A 46 -12.20 1.38 -5.45
N PRO A 47 -12.01 1.86 -4.21
CA PRO A 47 -11.31 1.11 -3.17
C PRO A 47 -11.92 -0.26 -2.91
N GLN A 48 -13.25 -0.39 -2.91
CA GLN A 48 -13.92 -1.66 -2.70
C GLN A 48 -13.54 -2.69 -3.78
N TYR A 49 -13.54 -2.27 -5.05
CA TYR A 49 -13.12 -3.12 -6.16
C TYR A 49 -11.63 -3.46 -6.08
N TYR A 50 -10.76 -2.47 -5.85
CA TYR A 50 -9.32 -2.71 -5.67
C TYR A 50 -9.04 -3.76 -4.59
N HIS A 51 -9.71 -3.69 -3.43
CA HIS A 51 -9.48 -4.63 -2.33
C HIS A 51 -9.91 -6.08 -2.63
N VAL A 52 -10.76 -6.27 -3.64
CA VAL A 52 -11.19 -7.57 -4.18
C VAL A 52 -10.29 -7.99 -5.35
N CYS A 53 -9.94 -7.06 -6.24
CA CYS A 53 -9.30 -7.30 -7.53
C CYS A 53 -7.89 -6.69 -7.62
N ARG A 54 -7.07 -6.92 -6.59
CA ARG A 54 -5.77 -6.24 -6.44
C ARG A 54 -4.83 -6.51 -7.59
N ARG A 55 -4.72 -7.78 -8.01
CA ARG A 55 -3.78 -8.22 -9.05
C ARG A 55 -4.20 -7.67 -10.40
N SER A 56 -5.48 -7.76 -10.71
CA SER A 56 -6.08 -7.14 -11.90
C SER A 56 -5.82 -5.64 -11.96
N CYS A 57 -5.94 -4.96 -10.82
CA CYS A 57 -5.64 -3.53 -10.68
C CYS A 57 -4.15 -3.18 -10.64
N GLY A 58 -3.24 -4.15 -10.71
CA GLY A 58 -1.80 -3.95 -10.80
C GLY A 58 -1.12 -3.65 -9.48
N CYS A 59 -1.61 -4.26 -8.37
CA CYS A 59 -0.87 -4.26 -7.12
C CYS A 59 0.59 -4.67 -7.33
N LYS A 60 1.47 -4.07 -6.56
CA LYS A 60 2.91 -4.36 -6.59
C LYS A 60 3.24 -5.25 -5.41
N ARG A 61 4.08 -6.27 -5.63
CA ARG A 61 4.59 -7.19 -4.59
C ARG A 61 5.54 -6.48 -3.63
N ARG A 62 5.05 -5.49 -2.88
CA ARG A 62 5.84 -4.71 -1.93
C ARG A 62 5.00 -4.40 -0.71
N GLY A 63 5.42 -4.99 0.41
CA GLY A 63 4.99 -4.57 1.73
C GLY A 63 3.98 -5.49 2.38
N GLN A 64 4.17 -5.73 3.67
CA GLN A 64 3.20 -6.43 4.53
C GLN A 64 2.12 -5.48 5.06
N CYS A 65 2.22 -4.18 4.76
CA CYS A 65 1.39 -3.14 5.36
C CYS A 65 0.32 -2.66 4.39
N TYR A 66 -0.84 -3.32 4.44
CA TYR A 66 -1.98 -3.08 3.57
C TYR A 66 -3.28 -3.03 4.38
N ASP A 67 -4.29 -2.37 3.83
CA ASP A 67 -5.62 -2.34 4.44
C ASP A 67 -6.38 -3.63 4.09
N LEU A 68 -7.08 -4.23 5.05
CA LEU A 68 -7.82 -5.48 4.84
C LEU A 68 -9.10 -5.25 4.03
N PHE A 69 -9.70 -4.07 4.18
CA PHE A 69 -11.01 -3.73 3.64
C PHE A 69 -10.96 -2.44 2.82
N GLY A 70 -11.87 -2.31 1.84
CA GLY A 70 -11.99 -1.11 1.00
C GLY A 70 -12.74 0.05 1.68
N ASP A 71 -13.46 -0.21 2.77
CA ASP A 71 -14.22 0.79 3.54
C ASP A 71 -13.33 1.63 4.47
N CYS A 72 -12.02 1.37 4.52
CA CYS A 72 -11.08 2.14 5.33
C CYS A 72 -11.12 3.65 5.00
N VAL A 73 -11.44 4.01 3.74
CA VAL A 73 -11.58 5.42 3.33
C VAL A 73 -12.79 6.13 3.94
N ASP A 74 -13.80 5.38 4.39
CA ASP A 74 -15.07 5.90 4.88
C ASP A 74 -15.05 6.14 6.41
N PHE A 75 -14.19 5.42 7.15
CA PHE A 75 -14.24 5.39 8.63
C PHE A 75 -12.96 5.92 9.30
N THR A 76 -12.79 7.25 9.26
CA THR A 76 -11.61 7.92 9.85
C THR A 76 -11.42 7.72 11.36
N ASN A 77 -12.50 7.49 12.11
CA ASN A 77 -12.45 7.25 13.55
C ASN A 77 -11.87 5.87 13.91
N ASP A 78 -11.80 4.94 12.95
CA ASP A 78 -11.29 3.59 13.20
C ASP A 78 -9.79 3.55 13.48
N CYS A 79 -9.06 4.63 13.16
CA CYS A 79 -7.65 4.74 13.49
C CYS A 79 -7.35 4.81 15.00
N PHE A 80 -8.37 4.96 15.86
CA PHE A 80 -8.21 5.03 17.32
C PHE A 80 -8.74 3.83 18.09
N ASN A 81 -9.46 2.93 17.42
CA ASN A 81 -9.98 1.73 18.04
C ASN A 81 -9.19 0.50 17.53
N GLU A 82 -9.66 -0.69 17.85
CA GLU A 82 -9.01 -1.93 17.42
C GLU A 82 -9.03 -2.13 15.90
N ARG A 83 -9.99 -1.52 15.18
CA ARG A 83 -10.06 -1.55 13.70
C ARG A 83 -8.89 -0.85 13.03
N ARG A 84 -8.07 -0.05 13.73
CA ARG A 84 -6.82 0.50 13.17
C ARG A 84 -5.88 -0.58 12.64
N ARG A 85 -5.97 -1.81 13.18
CA ARG A 85 -5.21 -2.98 12.69
C ARG A 85 -5.70 -3.49 11.34
N HIS A 86 -6.94 -3.18 10.97
CA HIS A 86 -7.51 -3.52 9.68
C HIS A 86 -7.23 -2.48 8.60
N CYS A 87 -6.94 -1.24 8.99
CA CYS A 87 -6.69 -0.12 8.09
C CYS A 87 -5.33 0.58 8.36
N PRO A 88 -4.21 -0.16 8.54
CA PRO A 88 -2.95 0.45 8.96
C PRO A 88 -2.40 1.46 7.94
N ARG A 89 -2.63 1.26 6.64
CA ARG A 89 -2.16 2.16 5.58
C ARG A 89 -2.95 3.45 5.58
N PHE A 90 -4.28 3.35 5.56
CA PHE A 90 -5.17 4.51 5.66
C PHE A 90 -4.87 5.35 6.92
N CYS A 91 -4.62 4.67 8.04
CA CYS A 91 -4.29 5.31 9.32
C CYS A 91 -2.86 5.87 9.40
N GLY A 92 -2.05 5.72 8.36
CA GLY A 92 -0.68 6.25 8.32
C GLY A 92 0.32 5.48 9.18
N LEU A 93 0.00 4.24 9.55
CA LEU A 93 0.87 3.34 10.32
C LEU A 93 1.85 2.58 9.43
N CYS A 94 1.65 2.61 8.11
CA CYS A 94 2.56 2.02 7.14
C CYS A 94 3.64 3.01 6.69
N THR A 95 4.91 2.60 6.79
CA THR A 95 6.05 3.30 6.18
C THR A 95 5.92 3.35 4.66
N GLU A 96 5.36 2.31 4.05
CA GLU A 96 5.12 2.15 2.60
C GLU A 96 3.80 2.80 2.11
N SER A 97 3.13 3.61 2.95
CA SER A 97 1.87 4.32 2.62
C SER A 97 1.95 5.29 1.43
N CYS A 98 3.13 5.39 0.82
CA CYS A 98 3.48 6.34 -0.22
C CYS A 98 3.32 5.82 -1.63
N ASP A 99 3.27 4.52 -1.83
CA ASP A 99 3.21 3.95 -3.17
C ASP A 99 1.81 4.08 -3.80
N ASN A 100 1.77 4.01 -5.13
CA ASN A 100 0.50 3.75 -5.81
C ASN A 100 0.13 2.28 -5.60
N LEU A 101 -1.12 2.04 -5.21
CA LEU A 101 -1.70 0.72 -4.99
C LEU A 101 -2.15 0.06 -6.31
N ILE A 102 -2.52 0.88 -7.28
CA ILE A 102 -2.93 0.45 -8.63
C ILE A 102 -1.84 0.78 -9.66
N ARG A 103 -2.07 0.37 -10.91
CA ARG A 103 -1.18 0.70 -12.04
C ARG A 103 -0.86 2.19 -12.07
N ASP A 104 0.41 2.51 -12.29
CA ASP A 104 0.85 3.90 -12.35
C ASP A 104 0.17 4.68 -13.47
N GLU A 105 -0.10 4.04 -14.60
CA GLU A 105 -0.84 4.62 -15.73
C GLU A 105 -2.21 5.16 -15.30
N TYR A 106 -3.00 4.39 -14.56
CA TYR A 106 -4.30 4.84 -14.04
C TYR A 106 -4.15 6.04 -13.11
N CYS A 107 -3.12 6.05 -12.28
CA CYS A 107 -2.84 7.18 -11.41
C CYS A 107 -2.43 8.44 -12.17
N GLU A 108 -1.61 8.31 -13.22
CA GLU A 108 -1.19 9.42 -14.05
C GLU A 108 -2.34 10.02 -14.85
N ASN A 109 -3.21 9.18 -15.42
CA ASN A 109 -4.43 9.60 -16.13
C ASN A 109 -5.37 10.43 -15.23
N ASN A 110 -5.37 10.16 -13.92
CA ASN A 110 -6.26 10.79 -12.94
C ASN A 110 -5.56 11.74 -11.98
N ARG A 111 -4.36 12.23 -12.32
CA ARG A 111 -3.55 13.12 -11.46
C ARG A 111 -4.31 14.40 -11.06
N ASN A 112 -5.19 14.92 -11.92
CA ASN A 112 -6.03 16.08 -11.64
C ASN A 112 -7.09 15.82 -10.54
N LEU A 113 -7.36 14.57 -10.20
CA LEU A 113 -8.36 14.15 -9.21
C LEU A 113 -7.76 13.85 -7.83
N CYS A 114 -6.53 14.27 -7.54
CA CYS A 114 -5.87 14.03 -6.26
C CYS A 114 -6.57 14.64 -5.02
N ASN A 115 -7.58 15.49 -5.21
CA ASN A 115 -8.45 15.95 -4.14
C ASN A 115 -9.56 14.94 -3.75
N HIS A 116 -9.80 13.92 -4.59
CA HIS A 116 -10.76 12.86 -4.33
C HIS A 116 -10.16 11.81 -3.37
N PRO A 117 -10.85 11.40 -2.29
CA PRO A 117 -10.32 10.47 -1.30
C PRO A 117 -9.81 9.15 -1.89
N SER A 118 -10.56 8.54 -2.82
CA SER A 118 -10.17 7.28 -3.48
C SER A 118 -8.88 7.42 -4.27
N ILE A 119 -8.73 8.48 -5.07
CA ILE A 119 -7.52 8.73 -5.86
C ILE A 119 -6.34 9.02 -4.93
N LEU A 120 -6.55 9.85 -3.91
CA LEU A 120 -5.53 10.16 -2.92
C LEU A 120 -5.02 8.91 -2.17
N TYR A 121 -5.90 7.91 -2.00
CA TYR A 121 -5.59 6.64 -1.35
C TYR A 121 -4.85 5.67 -2.28
N LEU A 122 -5.40 5.44 -3.47
CA LEU A 122 -4.88 4.49 -4.44
C LEU A 122 -3.63 5.00 -5.15
N CYS A 123 -3.47 6.32 -5.28
CA CYS A 123 -2.44 6.98 -6.07
C CYS A 123 -1.57 7.92 -5.23
N ALA A 124 -1.27 7.54 -3.99
CA ALA A 124 -0.57 8.38 -3.02
C ALA A 124 0.76 8.97 -3.54
N ARG A 125 1.50 8.20 -4.35
CA ARG A 125 2.78 8.62 -4.94
C ARG A 125 2.57 9.70 -5.99
N THR A 126 1.67 9.43 -6.94
CA THR A 126 1.35 10.36 -8.03
C THR A 126 0.77 11.66 -7.47
N CYS A 127 -0.05 11.57 -6.42
CA CYS A 127 -0.57 12.73 -5.69
C CYS A 127 0.46 13.43 -4.77
N GLY A 128 1.72 12.98 -4.77
CA GLY A 128 2.80 13.65 -4.06
C GLY A 128 2.67 13.62 -2.53
N ARG A 129 1.90 12.69 -1.95
CA ARG A 129 1.64 12.64 -0.51
C ARG A 129 2.89 12.51 0.36
N CYS A 130 3.99 12.05 -0.20
CA CYS A 130 5.22 11.71 0.54
C CYS A 130 6.44 12.54 0.17
N ARG A 131 6.25 13.69 -0.48
CA ARG A 131 7.36 14.53 -0.94
C ARG A 131 8.12 15.25 0.19
N ASN A 132 7.56 15.29 1.40
CA ASN A 132 8.13 16.00 2.54
C ASN A 132 8.13 15.10 3.79
N ASP A 133 9.20 15.19 4.59
CA ASP A 133 9.32 14.50 5.87
C ASP A 133 8.36 15.10 6.93
N CYS A 134 8.09 16.40 6.83
CA CYS A 134 7.15 17.11 7.69
C CYS A 134 5.73 17.03 7.11
N ARG A 135 5.10 15.86 7.22
CA ARG A 135 3.76 15.59 6.64
C ARG A 135 2.82 14.86 7.58
N ASN A 136 1.52 14.91 7.27
CA ASN A 136 0.55 13.98 7.83
C ASN A 136 0.60 12.66 7.06
N LYS A 137 0.88 11.56 7.77
CA LYS A 137 0.88 10.19 7.25
C LYS A 137 -0.54 9.66 7.04
N MET A 138 -1.54 10.18 7.75
CA MET A 138 -2.96 9.84 7.51
C MET A 138 -3.47 10.35 6.17
N LEU A 139 -4.40 9.62 5.55
CA LEU A 139 -4.91 9.91 4.19
C LEU A 139 -5.36 11.36 3.97
N SER A 140 -5.98 11.98 4.97
CA SER A 140 -6.58 13.30 4.83
C SER A 140 -6.12 14.26 5.92
N ASN A 141 -5.65 15.44 5.51
CA ASN A 141 -5.33 16.53 6.43
C ASN A 141 -6.55 16.99 7.25
N LYS A 142 -7.77 16.83 6.71
CA LYS A 142 -9.00 17.15 7.45
C LYS A 142 -9.11 16.35 8.75
N VAL A 143 -8.66 15.09 8.70
CA VAL A 143 -8.69 14.16 9.81
C VAL A 143 -7.71 14.61 10.89
N CYS A 144 -6.46 14.87 10.52
CA CYS A 144 -5.46 15.42 11.43
C CYS A 144 -5.87 16.77 12.03
N ASN A 145 -6.45 17.66 11.24
CA ASN A 145 -6.95 18.95 11.74
C ASN A 145 -8.10 18.79 12.74
N ALA A 146 -8.99 17.81 12.55
CA ALA A 146 -10.03 17.50 13.53
C ALA A 146 -9.43 17.02 14.86
N PHE A 147 -8.32 16.26 14.83
CA PHE A 147 -7.66 15.78 16.04
C PHE A 147 -6.90 16.86 16.80
N VAL A 148 -6.26 17.79 16.08
CA VAL A 148 -5.71 19.00 16.68
C VAL A 148 -6.80 19.75 17.45
N LYS A 149 -7.98 19.95 16.84
CA LYS A 149 -9.12 20.61 17.51
C LYS A 149 -9.62 19.85 18.74
N ARG A 150 -9.49 18.52 18.76
CA ARG A 150 -9.79 17.66 19.91
C ARG A 150 -8.67 17.59 20.94
N ARG A 151 -7.59 18.36 20.75
CA ARG A 151 -6.41 18.39 21.63
C ARG A 151 -5.67 17.07 21.73
N TYR A 152 -5.77 16.22 20.71
CA TYR A 152 -5.08 14.91 20.72
C TYR A 152 -3.56 15.03 20.52
N CYS A 153 -3.06 16.21 20.12
CA CYS A 153 -1.62 16.48 20.03
C CYS A 153 -1.00 16.92 21.38
N ASP A 154 -1.82 17.23 22.39
CA ASP A 154 -1.38 17.68 23.71
C ASP A 154 -0.73 16.52 24.47
N THR A 155 0.34 16.79 25.22
CA THR A 155 1.08 15.75 25.97
C THR A 155 0.24 15.03 27.03
N SER A 156 -0.86 15.64 27.46
CA SER A 156 -1.83 15.04 28.38
C SER A 156 -2.78 14.04 27.72
N SER A 157 -2.86 14.03 26.38
CA SER A 157 -3.70 13.08 25.65
C SER A 157 -3.06 11.69 25.61
N PRO A 158 -3.81 10.60 25.86
CA PRO A 158 -3.30 9.24 25.68
C PRO A 158 -2.97 8.92 24.21
N PHE A 159 -3.45 9.74 23.27
CA PHE A 159 -3.20 9.60 21.83
C PHE A 159 -2.06 10.49 21.33
N CYS A 160 -1.40 11.27 22.21
CA CYS A 160 -0.39 12.26 21.82
C CYS A 160 0.73 11.68 20.95
N TRP A 161 1.31 10.57 21.39
CA TRP A 161 2.45 9.96 20.72
C TRP A 161 2.11 9.53 19.29
N ILE A 162 0.98 8.83 19.10
CA ILE A 162 0.54 8.36 17.80
C ILE A 162 0.12 9.52 16.91
N MET A 163 -0.55 10.54 17.45
CA MET A 163 -0.94 11.73 16.67
C MET A 163 0.25 12.55 16.22
N ARG A 164 1.28 12.70 17.05
CA ARG A 164 2.52 13.38 16.64
C ARG A 164 3.31 12.61 15.58
N ASP A 165 3.11 11.30 15.48
CA ASP A 165 3.69 10.49 14.40
C ASP A 165 2.86 10.56 13.11
N VAL A 166 1.56 10.25 13.17
CA VAL A 166 0.71 10.13 11.97
C VAL A 166 0.16 11.47 11.48
N CYS A 167 0.05 12.45 12.37
CA CYS A 167 -0.41 13.81 12.08
C CYS A 167 0.68 14.83 12.40
N HIS A 168 1.94 14.48 12.14
CA HIS A 168 3.11 15.28 12.48
C HIS A 168 2.95 16.75 12.06
N ALA A 169 2.65 17.00 10.79
CA ALA A 169 2.52 18.36 10.27
C ALA A 169 1.40 19.18 10.93
N SER A 170 0.30 18.55 11.31
CA SER A 170 -0.79 19.23 12.03
C SER A 170 -0.48 19.40 13.51
N CYS A 171 0.24 18.46 14.14
CA CYS A 171 0.54 18.48 15.58
C CYS A 171 1.77 19.33 15.93
N THR A 172 2.66 19.61 14.98
CA THR A 172 3.85 20.44 15.20
C THR A 172 3.74 21.73 14.40
N SER A 173 3.86 22.88 15.07
CA SER A 173 3.98 24.19 14.42
C SER A 173 5.29 24.36 13.63
N GLY A 174 6.21 23.41 13.73
CA GLY A 174 7.58 23.42 13.20
C GLY A 174 7.75 23.03 11.74
N CYS A 175 6.68 22.70 10.99
CA CYS A 175 6.77 22.52 9.53
C CYS A 175 6.83 23.85 8.75
N ARG A 176 7.20 24.95 9.40
CA ARG A 176 7.43 26.24 8.73
C ARG A 176 8.74 26.11 7.95
N HIS A 177 8.63 26.13 6.62
CA HIS A 177 9.76 26.35 5.72
C HIS A 177 10.46 27.67 6.03
#